data_AF-A0A7C4NQZ1-F1
#
_entry.id   AF-A0A7C4NQZ1-F1
#
_cell.length_a   1.000
_cell.length_b   1.000
_cell.length_c   1.000
_cell.angle_alpha   90.00
_cell.angle_beta   90.00
_cell.angle_gamma   90.00
#
_symmetry.space_group_name_H-M   'P 1'
#
loop_
_entity.id
_entity.type
_entity.pdbx_description
1 polymer ?
#
loop_
_entity_poly.entity_id
_entity_poly.type
_entity_poly.pdbx_seq_one_letter_code
_entity_poly.pdbx_strand_id
1 'polypeptide(L)'
;SIDVYIEVIQADGGTRTAGLTAASLALAEAGIPMADLVAAVAVGKIEGHLVLDLCDLEDKYGEADMPVAMAPRLNSIVLLQLNGRLAKEDFRRALEFAKKGITEIYQKQREALRKKYSGVSLMEV
;
A
#
# COMPACT_ATOMS: atom_id res chain seq x y z
N SER A 1 2.65 -12.82 21.61
CA SER A 1 2.77 -12.61 20.16
C SER A 1 2.07 -11.30 19.81
N ILE A 2 2.26 -10.80 18.59
CA ILE A 2 1.40 -9.76 18.02
C ILE A 2 0.66 -10.45 16.88
N ASP A 3 -0.65 -10.56 17.00
CA ASP A 3 -1.48 -11.28 16.05
C ASP A 3 -2.24 -10.26 15.20
N VAL A 4 -2.15 -10.40 13.88
CA VAL A 4 -2.76 -9.47 12.92
C VAL A 4 -3.69 -10.25 12.01
N TYR A 5 -4.96 -9.85 12.00
CA TYR A 5 -6.00 -10.48 11.20
C TYR A 5 -6.49 -9.47 10.15
N ILE A 6 -6.60 -9.91 8.90
CA ILE A 6 -7.08 -9.11 7.79
C ILE A 6 -8.19 -9.90 7.13
N GLU A 7 -9.39 -9.35 7.13
CA GLU A 7 -10.56 -9.92 6.44
C GLU A 7 -10.88 -9.06 5.21
N VAL A 8 -10.93 -9.69 4.03
CA VAL A 8 -11.29 -9.02 2.78
C VAL A 8 -12.80 -9.11 2.61
N ILE A 9 -13.50 -8.02 2.92
CA ILE A 9 -14.97 -7.96 2.86
C ILE A 9 -15.46 -7.88 1.40
N GLN A 10 -14.71 -7.18 0.54
CA GLN A 10 -14.94 -7.09 -0.90
C GLN A 10 -13.60 -7.10 -1.62
N ALA A 11 -13.54 -7.82 -2.74
CA ALA A 11 -12.37 -7.90 -3.59
C ALA A 11 -12.66 -7.26 -4.96
N ASP A 12 -11.84 -6.29 -5.34
CA ASP A 12 -11.88 -5.62 -6.65
C ASP A 12 -10.46 -5.22 -7.09
N GLY A 13 -9.53 -6.18 -7.07
CA GLY A 13 -8.09 -5.90 -7.23
C GLY A 13 -7.42 -5.37 -5.96
N GLY A 14 -6.09 -5.45 -5.89
CA GLY A 14 -5.29 -4.80 -4.84
C GLY A 14 -5.55 -5.26 -3.39
N THR A 15 -6.25 -6.36 -3.13
CA THR A 15 -6.66 -6.74 -1.77
C THR A 15 -5.49 -6.91 -0.80
N ARG A 16 -4.34 -7.38 -1.29
CA ARG A 16 -3.11 -7.48 -0.48
C ARG A 16 -2.50 -6.12 -0.12
N THR A 17 -2.53 -5.15 -1.03
CA THR A 17 -1.96 -3.81 -0.80
C THR A 17 -2.87 -3.01 0.12
N ALA A 18 -4.19 -3.11 -0.07
CA ALA A 18 -5.19 -2.59 0.84
C ALA A 18 -5.06 -3.22 2.23
N GLY A 19 -4.96 -4.55 2.30
CA GLY A 19 -4.80 -5.30 3.54
C GLY A 19 -3.54 -4.90 4.33
N LEU A 20 -2.39 -4.79 3.67
CA LEU A 20 -1.15 -4.38 4.31
C LEU A 20 -1.20 -2.92 4.81
N THR A 21 -1.82 -2.04 4.04
CA THR A 21 -2.07 -0.63 4.42
C THR A 21 -2.97 -0.55 5.67
N ALA A 22 -4.03 -1.38 5.72
CA ALA A 22 -4.94 -1.48 6.86
C ALA A 22 -4.25 -2.09 8.10
N ALA A 23 -3.47 -3.16 7.93
CA ALA A 23 -2.68 -3.76 8.99
C ALA A 23 -1.69 -2.77 9.60
N SER A 24 -1.00 -1.98 8.78
CA SER A 24 -0.11 -0.93 9.27
C SER A 24 -0.85 0.11 10.10
N LEU A 25 -2.07 0.50 9.72
CA LEU A 25 -2.89 1.41 10.52
C LEU A 25 -3.35 0.75 11.82
N ALA A 26 -3.76 -0.51 11.78
CA ALA A 26 -4.21 -1.26 12.96
C ALA A 26 -3.10 -1.42 14.00
N LEU A 27 -1.86 -1.68 13.56
CA LEU A 27 -0.70 -1.76 14.46
C LEU A 27 -0.36 -0.40 15.08
N ALA A 28 -0.42 0.67 14.29
CA ALA A 28 -0.21 2.03 14.80
C ALA A 28 -1.29 2.42 15.82
N GLU A 29 -2.54 2.10 15.53
CA GLU A 29 -3.68 2.30 16.41
C GLU A 29 -3.55 1.53 17.72
N ALA A 30 -3.05 0.29 17.67
CA ALA A 30 -2.79 -0.52 18.86
C ALA A 30 -1.63 0.01 19.72
N GLY A 31 -0.98 1.11 19.32
CA GLY A 31 0.14 1.71 20.04
C GLY A 31 1.43 0.87 19.95
N ILE A 32 1.52 -0.05 18.99
CA ILE A 32 2.69 -0.90 18.81
C ILE A 32 3.80 -0.06 18.16
N PRO A 33 4.99 0.05 18.78
CA PRO A 33 6.09 0.79 18.19
C PRO A 33 6.55 0.18 16.86
N MET A 34 6.53 0.98 15.80
CA MET A 34 7.01 0.60 14.47
C MET A 34 8.03 1.63 13.96
N ALA A 35 8.98 1.20 13.15
CA ALA A 35 9.99 2.09 12.58
C ALA A 35 9.38 3.09 11.58
N ASP A 36 8.33 2.68 10.87
CA ASP A 36 7.53 3.50 9.97
C ASP A 36 6.15 2.86 9.72
N LEU A 37 5.22 3.60 9.13
CA LEU A 37 4.05 2.99 8.51
C LEU A 37 4.43 2.31 7.20
N VAL A 38 3.66 1.29 6.84
CA VAL A 38 3.75 0.63 5.54
C VAL A 38 2.57 1.05 4.69
N ALA A 39 2.88 1.60 3.52
CA ALA A 39 1.91 1.98 2.48
C ALA A 39 2.16 1.12 1.23
N ALA A 40 1.10 0.74 0.54
CA ALA A 40 1.18 -0.16 -0.60
C ALA A 40 0.23 0.21 -1.72
N VAL A 41 0.63 -0.09 -2.96
CA VAL A 41 -0.17 0.06 -4.20
C VAL A 41 0.18 -1.08 -5.16
N ALA A 42 -0.67 -1.35 -6.14
CA ALA A 42 -0.34 -2.22 -7.26
C ALA A 42 -0.08 -1.38 -8.51
N VAL A 43 0.92 -1.73 -9.31
CA VAL A 43 1.14 -1.15 -10.63
C VAL A 43 1.04 -2.27 -11.64
N GLY A 44 0.27 -2.08 -12.70
CA GLY A 44 0.16 -3.07 -13.77
C GLY A 44 0.50 -2.51 -15.13
N LYS A 45 0.32 -3.36 -16.13
CA LYS A 45 0.45 -3.00 -17.54
C LYS A 45 -0.77 -3.48 -18.32
N ILE A 46 -1.40 -2.57 -19.05
CA ILE A 46 -2.61 -2.81 -19.83
C ILE A 46 -2.43 -2.19 -21.20
N GLU A 47 -2.60 -2.99 -22.26
CA GLU A 47 -2.48 -2.55 -23.65
C GLU A 47 -1.18 -1.76 -23.94
N GLY A 48 -0.07 -2.16 -23.33
CA GLY A 48 1.24 -1.51 -23.47
C GLY A 48 1.50 -0.38 -22.46
N HIS A 49 0.50 0.04 -21.69
CA HIS A 49 0.56 1.20 -20.80
C HIS A 49 0.69 0.80 -19.34
N LEU A 50 1.58 1.47 -18.59
CA LEU A 50 1.64 1.32 -17.15
C LEU A 50 0.50 2.06 -16.48
N VAL A 51 -0.18 1.39 -15.55
CA VAL A 51 -1.32 1.90 -14.79
C VAL A 51 -1.11 1.69 -13.30
N LEU A 52 -1.67 2.57 -12.48
CA LEU A 52 -1.54 2.55 -11.02
C LEU A 52 -2.89 2.19 -10.40
N ASP A 53 -2.84 1.34 -9.38
CA ASP A 53 -3.98 0.90 -8.57
C ASP A 53 -5.02 0.10 -9.37
N LEU A 54 -4.64 -1.13 -9.75
CA LEU A 54 -5.47 -2.01 -10.59
C LEU A 54 -6.77 -2.42 -9.90
N CYS A 55 -7.87 -2.34 -10.65
CA CYS A 55 -9.12 -3.04 -10.31
C CYS A 55 -9.09 -4.52 -10.76
N ASP A 56 -10.13 -5.30 -10.43
CA ASP A 56 -10.19 -6.74 -10.73
C ASP A 56 -10.12 -7.05 -12.24
N LEU A 57 -10.78 -6.23 -13.07
CA LEU A 57 -10.75 -6.40 -14.53
C LEU A 57 -9.34 -6.16 -15.09
N GLU A 58 -8.67 -5.14 -14.58
CA GLU A 58 -7.34 -4.75 -15.00
C GLU A 58 -6.29 -5.78 -14.60
N ASP A 59 -6.41 -6.36 -13.39
CA ASP A 59 -5.56 -7.46 -12.91
C ASP A 59 -5.76 -8.74 -13.76
N LYS A 60 -7.02 -9.10 -14.05
CA LYS A 60 -7.34 -10.33 -14.79
C LYS A 60 -6.94 -10.31 -16.26
N TYR A 61 -7.10 -9.17 -16.92
CA TYR A 61 -6.92 -9.06 -18.37
C TYR A 61 -5.66 -8.28 -18.77
N GLY A 62 -4.95 -7.68 -17.80
CA GLY A 62 -3.69 -7.00 -18.02
C GLY A 62 -2.52 -7.92 -18.35
N GLU A 63 -1.43 -7.32 -18.80
CA GLU A 63 -0.16 -7.99 -19.12
C GLU A 63 0.69 -8.27 -17.87
N ALA A 64 0.52 -7.47 -16.82
CA ALA A 64 1.28 -7.58 -15.58
C ALA A 64 0.55 -6.96 -14.38
N ASP A 65 0.78 -7.53 -13.21
CA ASP A 65 0.41 -7.02 -11.89
C ASP A 65 1.65 -6.99 -10.99
N MET A 66 1.98 -5.83 -10.44
CA MET A 66 3.14 -5.60 -9.60
C MET A 66 2.76 -4.89 -8.29
N PRO A 67 2.32 -5.64 -7.26
CA PRO A 67 2.11 -5.10 -5.92
C PRO A 67 3.43 -4.66 -5.28
N VAL A 68 3.45 -3.44 -4.74
CA VAL A 68 4.60 -2.85 -4.06
C VAL A 68 4.16 -2.26 -2.72
N ALA A 69 4.91 -2.54 -1.67
CA ALA A 69 4.75 -1.87 -0.38
C ALA A 69 6.08 -1.32 0.11
N MET A 70 6.05 -0.14 0.73
CA MET A 70 7.23 0.51 1.27
C MET A 70 6.99 1.08 2.65
N ALA A 71 8.09 1.18 3.40
CA ALA A 71 8.25 2.07 4.56
C ALA A 71 8.87 3.39 4.04
N PRO A 72 8.07 4.45 3.77
CA PRO A 72 8.53 5.57 2.96
C PRO A 72 9.63 6.42 3.60
N ARG A 73 9.62 6.62 4.92
CA ARG A 73 10.67 7.37 5.65
C ARG A 73 12.01 6.65 5.62
N LEU A 74 11.97 5.31 5.57
CA LEU A 74 13.16 4.47 5.49
C LEU A 74 13.62 4.25 4.04
N ASN A 75 12.82 4.69 3.06
CA ASN A 75 13.01 4.38 1.63
C ASN A 75 13.24 2.88 1.40
N SER A 76 12.50 2.03 2.11
CA SER A 76 12.69 0.58 2.11
C SER A 76 11.49 -0.14 1.52
N ILE A 77 11.74 -1.11 0.65
CA ILE A 77 10.72 -1.99 0.09
C ILE A 77 10.43 -3.10 1.10
N VAL A 78 9.16 -3.25 1.46
CA VAL A 78 8.65 -4.28 2.39
C VAL A 78 8.03 -5.44 1.64
N LEU A 79 7.38 -5.15 0.51
CA LEU A 79 6.79 -6.15 -0.39
C LEU A 79 7.04 -5.73 -1.83
N LEU A 80 7.47 -6.69 -2.65
CA LEU A 80 7.56 -6.55 -4.10
C LEU A 80 7.23 -7.89 -4.72
N GLN A 81 6.15 -7.93 -5.49
CA GLN A 81 5.73 -9.10 -6.24
C GLN A 81 5.48 -8.69 -7.68
N LEU A 82 5.64 -9.62 -8.62
CA LEU A 82 5.35 -9.40 -10.03
C LEU A 82 4.73 -10.68 -10.60
N ASN A 83 3.52 -10.55 -11.15
CA ASN A 83 2.89 -11.53 -12.02
C ASN A 83 2.78 -10.94 -13.44
N GLY A 84 2.84 -11.78 -14.46
CA GLY A 84 2.89 -11.37 -15.85
C GLY A 84 4.29 -10.94 -16.32
N ARG A 85 4.36 -10.05 -17.31
CA ARG A 85 5.63 -9.68 -17.96
C ARG A 85 5.80 -8.17 -18.06
N LEU A 86 6.90 -7.68 -17.51
CA LEU A 86 7.39 -6.32 -17.72
C LEU A 86 8.77 -6.35 -18.37
N ALA A 87 8.98 -5.49 -19.36
CA ALA A 87 10.32 -5.20 -19.85
C ALA A 87 11.15 -4.54 -18.73
N LYS A 88 12.48 -4.60 -18.84
CA LYS A 88 13.36 -4.05 -17.80
C LYS A 88 13.19 -2.53 -17.63
N GLU A 89 12.95 -1.79 -18.72
CA GLU A 89 12.63 -0.36 -18.61
C GLU A 89 11.26 -0.14 -17.96
N ASP A 90 10.26 -0.95 -18.31
CA ASP A 90 8.90 -0.87 -17.75
C ASP A 90 8.92 -1.14 -16.25
N PHE A 91 9.64 -2.16 -15.79
CA PHE A 91 9.78 -2.46 -14.36
C PHE A 91 10.34 -1.27 -13.57
N ARG A 92 11.38 -0.59 -14.09
CA ARG A 92 11.95 0.60 -13.43
C ARG A 92 10.94 1.74 -13.38
N ARG A 93 10.24 2.00 -14.49
CA ARG A 93 9.20 3.03 -14.54
C ARG A 93 8.04 2.71 -13.60
N ALA A 94 7.64 1.44 -13.53
CA ALA A 94 6.59 0.95 -12.66
C ALA A 94 6.96 1.12 -11.18
N LEU A 95 8.21 0.85 -10.80
CA LEU A 95 8.67 1.07 -9.42
C LEU A 95 8.65 2.56 -9.03
N GLU A 96 9.07 3.45 -9.93
CA GLU A 96 8.97 4.90 -9.70
C GLU A 96 7.51 5.38 -9.67
N PHE A 97 6.63 4.77 -10.47
CA PHE A 97 5.20 5.06 -10.43
C PHE A 97 4.57 4.60 -9.11
N ALA A 98 4.91 3.40 -8.64
CA ALA A 98 4.48 2.88 -7.35
C ALA A 98 4.90 3.80 -6.19
N LYS A 99 6.16 4.28 -6.18
CA LYS A 99 6.65 5.22 -5.14
C LYS A 99 5.81 6.49 -5.03
N LYS A 100 5.34 7.03 -6.16
CA LYS A 100 4.45 8.20 -6.16
C LYS A 100 3.11 7.87 -5.52
N GLY A 101 2.45 6.78 -5.95
CA GLY A 101 1.18 6.34 -5.36
C GLY A 101 1.30 6.02 -3.87
N ILE A 102 2.36 5.31 -3.48
CA ILE A 102 2.68 5.01 -2.08
C ILE A 102 2.81 6.28 -1.24
N THR A 103 3.43 7.34 -1.79
CA THR A 103 3.56 8.61 -1.07
C THR A 103 2.19 9.21 -0.77
N GLU A 104 1.25 9.13 -1.71
CA GLU A 104 -0.12 9.61 -1.51
C GLU A 104 -0.87 8.80 -0.45
N ILE A 105 -0.82 7.47 -0.54
CA ILE A 105 -1.44 6.56 0.46
C ILE A 105 -0.84 6.79 1.85
N TYR A 106 0.48 6.95 1.94
CA TYR A 106 1.18 7.21 3.19
C TYR A 106 0.73 8.53 3.84
N GLN A 107 0.51 9.60 3.07
CA GLN A 107 -0.03 10.83 3.65
C GLN A 107 -1.46 10.64 4.14
N LYS A 108 -2.30 9.90 3.41
CA LYS A 108 -3.68 9.58 3.85
C LYS A 108 -3.69 8.77 5.15
N GLN A 109 -2.80 7.79 5.30
CA GLN A 109 -2.64 7.03 6.55
C GLN A 109 -2.30 7.96 7.72
N ARG A 110 -1.34 8.88 7.53
CA ARG A 110 -0.95 9.85 8.56
C ARG A 110 -2.07 10.82 8.91
N GLU A 111 -2.81 11.30 7.91
CA GLU A 111 -3.97 12.16 8.11
C GLU A 111 -5.06 11.44 8.91
N ALA A 112 -5.36 10.18 8.58
CA ALA A 112 -6.34 9.38 9.30
C ALA A 112 -5.99 9.22 10.79
N LEU A 113 -4.73 8.85 11.08
CA LEU A 113 -4.24 8.75 12.46
C LEU A 113 -4.29 10.10 13.18
N ARG A 114 -3.82 11.19 12.53
CA ARG A 114 -3.87 12.53 13.12
C ARG A 114 -5.29 12.99 13.44
N LYS A 115 -6.22 12.82 12.51
CA LYS A 115 -7.63 13.22 12.67
C LYS A 115 -8.27 12.53 13.87
N LYS A 116 -7.92 11.27 14.11
CA LYS A 116 -8.41 10.50 15.25
C LYS A 116 -7.94 11.08 16.58
N TYR A 117 -6.66 11.46 16.68
CA TYR A 117 -6.08 11.96 17.94
C TYR A 117 -6.11 13.49 18.09
N SER A 118 -6.38 14.26 17.03
CA SER A 118 -6.43 15.72 17.08
C SER A 118 -7.57 16.28 17.94
N GLY A 119 -8.62 15.48 18.20
CA GLY A 119 -9.72 15.83 19.10
C GLY A 119 -9.54 15.31 20.53
N VAL A 120 -8.47 14.56 20.82
CA VAL A 120 -8.18 14.05 22.15
C VAL A 120 -7.44 15.15 22.89
N SER A 121 -8.19 16.01 23.58
CA SER A 121 -7.61 16.88 24.62
C SER A 121 -6.87 15.99 25.61
N LEU A 122 -5.67 16.38 26.02
CA LEU A 122 -4.89 15.78 27.12
C LEU A 122 -5.64 16.01 28.46
N MET A 123 -6.85 15.50 28.58
CA MET A 123 -7.61 15.45 29.82
C MET A 123 -7.40 14.08 30.44
N GLU A 124 -6.94 14.13 31.69
CA GLU A 124 -6.78 13.03 32.65
C GLU A 124 -5.47 12.23 32.56
N VAL A 125 -4.39 12.89 32.99
CA VAL A 125 -3.49 12.33 34.02
C VAL A 125 -3.27 13.40 35.09
#